data_AF-A0A1R2CLS9-F1
#
_entry.id   AF-A0A1R2CLS9-F1
#
_cell.length_a   1.000
_cell.length_b   1.000
_cell.length_c   1.000
_cell.angle_alpha   90.00
_cell.angle_beta   90.00
_cell.angle_gamma   90.00
#
_symmetry.space_group_name_H-M   'P 1'
#
loop_
_entity.id
_entity.type
_entity.pdbx_description
1 polymer ?
#
loop_
_entity_poly.entity_id
_entity_poly.type
_entity_poly.pdbx_seq_one_letter_code
_entity_poly.pdbx_strand_id
1 'polypeptide(L)'
;MDRKSQYRQNYERPRQGPNFNYPENKFKELQNDYPDIPGVYIQKVLHELTGEENVRQALLQESKKISQFDHPDWVKDYYKALQCQNKSRCLNPICRYYHQKGERRRVYKYKKYSHNFCPQASQCSDLDQCEFSHTINEILYHPLIYRSKPCPYMKNEQFCPLAEFCPLSHEILDEAQALEEFLSAHQKLDSLYLALYNVENDIKEKLKIEEDYMEQTRCQCGYDKDYLRDPCGHAACSECFSNPICKYCRNETIAYKINFD
;
A
#
# COMPACT_ATOMS: atom_id res chain seq x y z
N MET A 1 -33.53 -13.85 -17.70
CA MET A 1 -33.08 -14.04 -16.31
C MET A 1 -31.63 -13.59 -16.26
N ASP A 2 -31.44 -12.37 -15.80
CA ASP A 2 -30.23 -11.56 -15.98
C ASP A 2 -29.26 -11.81 -14.82
N ARG A 3 -28.07 -12.38 -15.11
CA ARG A 3 -27.01 -12.64 -14.13
C ARG A 3 -26.05 -11.45 -14.08
N LYS A 4 -26.45 -10.37 -13.43
CA LYS A 4 -25.56 -9.25 -13.06
C LYS A 4 -25.90 -8.74 -11.66
N SER A 5 -25.44 -9.45 -10.64
CA SER A 5 -25.39 -8.94 -9.26
C SER A 5 -24.66 -9.96 -8.40
N GLN A 6 -23.34 -9.84 -8.21
CA GLN A 6 -22.60 -10.47 -7.11
C GLN A 6 -21.10 -10.13 -7.13
N TYR A 7 -20.73 -8.85 -7.17
CA TYR A 7 -19.40 -8.41 -6.70
C TYR A 7 -19.53 -7.01 -6.09
N ARG A 8 -20.19 -6.94 -4.94
CA ARG A 8 -19.96 -5.87 -3.95
C ARG A 8 -19.18 -6.52 -2.82
N GLN A 9 -17.85 -6.57 -2.96
CA GLN A 9 -16.99 -6.88 -1.84
C GLN A 9 -16.86 -5.60 -1.00
N ASN A 10 -17.27 -5.72 0.25
CA ASN A 10 -17.11 -4.71 1.30
C ASN A 10 -15.61 -4.52 1.54
N TYR A 11 -15.01 -3.52 0.92
CA TYR A 11 -13.75 -2.96 1.41
C TYR A 11 -14.13 -1.97 2.51
N GLU A 12 -13.96 -2.40 3.76
CA GLU A 12 -14.00 -1.51 4.90
C GLU A 12 -12.97 -0.40 4.70
N ARG A 13 -13.43 0.85 4.63
CA ARG A 13 -12.57 2.02 4.48
C ARG A 13 -11.56 2.04 5.63
N PRO A 14 -10.25 2.28 5.38
CA PRO A 14 -9.31 2.56 6.44
C PRO A 14 -9.82 3.74 7.28
N ARG A 15 -9.80 3.57 8.60
CA ARG A 15 -10.23 4.57 9.59
C ARG A 15 -9.55 5.91 9.30
N GLN A 16 -10.35 6.97 9.17
CA GLN A 16 -9.87 8.34 9.03
C GLN A 16 -8.96 8.68 10.22
N GLY A 17 -7.69 8.96 9.92
CA GLY A 17 -6.73 9.57 10.84
C GLY A 17 -7.08 11.03 11.16
N PRO A 18 -6.33 11.69 12.05
CA PRO A 18 -6.84 12.77 12.90
C PRO A 18 -7.33 13.99 12.09
N ASN A 19 -8.50 14.45 12.49
CA ASN A 19 -9.24 15.56 11.91
C ASN A 19 -8.96 16.84 12.71
N PHE A 20 -8.16 17.78 12.16
CA PHE A 20 -7.99 19.18 12.60
C PHE A 20 -7.28 19.97 11.47
N ASN A 21 -7.40 21.29 11.23
CA ASN A 21 -8.48 22.28 11.37
C ASN A 21 -8.13 23.42 10.39
N TYR A 22 -7.90 23.09 9.12
CA TYR A 22 -7.71 24.11 8.08
C TYR A 22 -9.07 24.43 7.46
N PRO A 23 -9.44 25.71 7.29
CA PRO A 23 -10.68 26.06 6.60
C PRO A 23 -10.72 25.40 5.22
N GLU A 24 -11.89 24.95 4.74
CA GLU A 24 -12.06 24.32 3.42
C GLU A 24 -11.40 25.12 2.27
N ASN A 25 -11.27 26.44 2.46
CA ASN A 25 -10.68 27.36 1.50
C ASN A 25 -9.14 27.39 1.50
N LYS A 26 -8.45 26.89 2.55
CA LYS A 26 -6.99 26.99 2.67
C LYS A 26 -6.25 26.20 1.61
N PHE A 27 -6.78 25.04 1.21
CA PHE A 27 -6.22 24.26 0.11
C PHE A 27 -6.14 25.09 -1.18
N LYS A 28 -7.23 25.78 -1.55
CA LYS A 28 -7.28 26.62 -2.75
C LYS A 28 -6.36 27.84 -2.65
N GLU A 29 -6.29 28.46 -1.48
CA GLU A 29 -5.37 29.57 -1.21
C GLU A 29 -3.92 29.14 -1.46
N LEU A 30 -3.47 28.04 -0.83
CA LEU A 30 -2.12 27.52 -1.01
C LEU A 30 -1.86 27.05 -2.43
N GLN A 31 -2.86 26.54 -3.13
CA GLN A 31 -2.74 26.14 -4.53
C GLN A 31 -2.53 27.34 -5.47
N ASN A 32 -3.02 28.52 -5.08
CA ASN A 32 -2.78 29.78 -5.80
C ASN A 32 -1.42 30.39 -5.43
N ASP A 33 -1.04 30.35 -4.14
CA ASP A 33 0.25 30.84 -3.65
C ASP A 33 1.43 30.01 -4.18
N TYR A 34 1.21 28.70 -4.37
CA TYR A 34 2.23 27.72 -4.78
C TYR A 34 1.77 26.93 -6.02
N PRO A 35 1.64 27.59 -7.19
CA PRO A 35 1.11 26.97 -8.41
C PRO A 35 2.03 25.91 -9.03
N ASP A 36 3.31 25.90 -8.61
CA ASP A 36 4.34 24.94 -8.96
C ASP A 36 4.35 23.70 -8.06
N ILE A 37 3.43 23.62 -7.10
CA ILE A 37 3.31 22.46 -6.20
C ILE A 37 2.11 21.58 -6.62
N PRO A 38 2.31 20.25 -6.74
CA PRO A 38 1.21 19.33 -6.99
C PRO A 38 0.17 19.38 -5.85
N GLY A 39 -1.12 19.51 -6.20
CA GLY A 39 -2.19 19.59 -5.21
C GLY A 39 -2.21 18.40 -4.22
N VAL A 40 -1.84 17.20 -4.67
CA VAL A 40 -1.70 16.01 -3.78
C VAL A 40 -0.64 16.20 -2.68
N TYR A 41 0.41 16.99 -2.93
CA TYR A 41 1.40 17.32 -1.90
C TYR A 41 0.85 18.34 -0.92
N ILE A 42 0.14 19.36 -1.41
CA ILE A 42 -0.53 20.36 -0.56
C ILE A 42 -1.51 19.65 0.39
N GLN A 43 -2.31 18.71 -0.11
CA GLN A 43 -3.19 17.89 0.72
C GLN A 43 -2.43 17.07 1.77
N LYS A 44 -1.31 16.45 1.37
CA LYS A 44 -0.45 15.68 2.26
C LYS A 44 0.08 16.54 3.41
N VAL A 45 0.68 17.69 3.12
CA VAL A 45 1.26 18.55 4.17
C VAL A 45 0.20 19.17 5.08
N LEU A 46 -1.00 19.49 4.54
CA LEU A 46 -2.12 19.96 5.36
C LEU A 46 -2.64 18.88 6.32
N HIS A 47 -2.51 17.60 5.97
CA HIS A 47 -2.89 16.48 6.82
C HIS A 47 -1.79 16.09 7.82
N GLU A 48 -0.52 16.21 7.43
CA GLU A 48 0.62 15.73 8.23
C GLU A 48 1.21 16.80 9.16
N LEU A 49 1.12 18.08 8.80
CA LEU A 49 1.79 19.16 9.52
C LEU A 49 0.78 20.06 10.24
N THR A 50 1.14 20.48 11.43
CA THR A 50 0.41 21.49 12.21
C THR A 50 1.12 22.83 12.14
N GLY A 51 0.36 23.92 11.99
CA GLY A 51 0.87 25.29 11.99
C GLY A 51 1.17 25.82 10.59
N GLU A 52 0.73 27.05 10.30
CA GLU A 52 0.84 27.66 8.97
C GLU A 52 2.29 27.82 8.50
N GLU A 53 3.19 28.23 9.40
CA GLU A 53 4.61 28.39 9.06
C GLU A 53 5.24 27.06 8.63
N ASN A 54 4.96 25.96 9.33
CA ASN A 54 5.49 24.63 8.98
C ASN A 54 5.00 24.18 7.60
N VAL A 55 3.73 24.42 7.29
CA VAL A 55 3.16 24.13 5.96
C VAL A 55 3.85 24.96 4.88
N ARG A 56 3.98 26.29 5.07
CA ARG A 56 4.63 27.18 4.09
C ARG A 56 6.11 26.82 3.89
N GLN A 57 6.83 26.49 4.95
CA GLN A 57 8.23 26.03 4.86
C GLN A 57 8.36 24.72 4.07
N ALA A 58 7.49 23.74 4.33
CA ALA A 58 7.48 22.48 3.57
C ALA A 58 7.18 22.71 2.07
N LEU A 59 6.22 23.58 1.75
CA LEU A 59 5.88 23.94 0.38
C LEU A 59 7.04 24.66 -0.32
N LEU A 60 7.69 25.62 0.34
CA LEU A 60 8.87 26.31 -0.18
C LEU A 60 10.04 25.35 -0.43
N GLN A 61 10.26 24.40 0.48
CA GLN A 61 11.31 23.40 0.31
C GLN A 61 11.03 22.49 -0.89
N GLU A 62 9.77 22.07 -1.08
CA GLU A 62 9.42 21.21 -2.20
C GLU A 62 9.44 21.95 -3.53
N SER A 63 9.05 23.23 -3.56
CA SER A 63 9.17 24.11 -4.73
C SER A 63 10.61 24.16 -5.23
N LYS A 64 11.57 24.35 -4.31
CA LYS A 64 13.01 24.30 -4.63
C LYS A 64 13.42 22.97 -5.25
N LYS A 65 12.93 21.83 -4.74
CA LYS A 65 13.24 20.50 -5.33
C LYS A 65 12.65 20.34 -6.72
N ILE A 66 11.40 20.77 -6.93
CA ILE A 66 10.72 20.71 -8.22
C ILE A 66 11.42 21.59 -9.26
N SER A 67 11.98 22.73 -8.84
CA SER A 67 12.72 23.63 -9.72
C SER A 67 14.06 23.04 -10.22
N GLN A 68 14.62 22.05 -9.52
CA GLN A 68 15.89 21.40 -9.86
C GLN A 68 15.66 20.28 -10.90
N PHE A 69 15.50 20.67 -12.17
CA PHE A 69 15.17 19.73 -13.24
C PHE A 69 16.25 18.68 -13.53
N ASP A 70 17.53 19.00 -13.32
CA ASP A 70 18.64 18.10 -13.65
C ASP A 70 18.70 16.84 -12.76
N HIS A 71 17.78 16.70 -11.80
CA HIS A 71 17.68 15.52 -10.96
C HIS A 71 17.25 14.28 -11.79
N PRO A 72 17.96 13.15 -11.70
CA PRO A 72 17.73 11.97 -12.55
C PRO A 72 16.30 11.40 -12.43
N ASP A 73 15.69 11.52 -11.26
CA ASP A 73 14.31 11.09 -11.01
C ASP A 73 13.23 12.13 -11.34
N TRP A 74 13.58 13.34 -11.82
CA TRP A 74 12.59 14.41 -12.00
C TRP A 74 11.46 14.00 -12.95
N VAL A 75 11.79 13.36 -14.08
CA VAL A 75 10.79 12.86 -15.04
C VAL A 75 9.87 11.85 -14.38
N LYS A 76 10.45 10.90 -13.64
CA LYS A 76 9.71 9.87 -12.91
C LYS A 76 8.79 10.49 -11.87
N ASP A 77 9.15 11.58 -11.21
CA ASP A 77 8.33 12.16 -10.14
C ASP A 77 7.32 13.21 -10.63
N TYR A 78 7.69 14.06 -11.59
CA TYR A 78 6.96 15.30 -11.87
C TYR A 78 6.52 15.49 -13.31
N TYR A 79 6.90 14.62 -14.24
CA TYR A 79 6.39 14.71 -15.61
C TYR A 79 4.86 14.72 -15.62
N LYS A 80 4.29 15.74 -16.26
CA LYS A 80 2.85 16.03 -16.36
C LYS A 80 2.12 16.18 -15.02
N ALA A 81 2.85 16.46 -13.93
CA ALA A 81 2.25 16.70 -12.62
C ALA A 81 1.68 18.12 -12.45
N LEU A 82 2.28 19.10 -13.14
CA LEU A 82 1.95 20.52 -13.05
C LEU A 82 1.36 21.06 -14.35
N GLN A 83 0.50 22.08 -14.24
CA GLN A 83 -0.13 22.70 -15.40
C GLN A 83 0.85 23.64 -16.10
N CYS A 84 0.84 23.65 -17.43
CA CYS A 84 1.66 24.60 -18.18
C CYS A 84 1.14 26.03 -17.95
N GLN A 85 1.98 26.90 -17.38
CA GLN A 85 1.64 28.32 -17.17
C GLN A 85 1.33 29.04 -18.49
N ASN A 86 1.97 28.62 -19.58
CA ASN A 86 1.77 29.17 -20.93
C ASN A 86 0.86 28.28 -21.80
N LYS A 87 -0.11 27.57 -21.22
CA LYS A 87 -0.93 26.56 -21.92
C LYS A 87 -1.51 27.03 -23.27
N SER A 88 -1.98 28.27 -23.38
CA SER A 88 -2.61 28.79 -24.60
C SER A 88 -1.62 29.12 -25.73
N ARG A 89 -0.32 29.23 -25.43
CA ARG A 89 0.73 29.61 -26.37
C ARG A 89 1.89 28.61 -26.42
N CYS A 90 1.78 27.48 -25.71
CA CYS A 90 2.84 26.49 -25.65
C CYS A 90 2.91 25.71 -26.98
N LEU A 91 3.99 25.90 -27.72
CA LEU A 91 4.24 25.19 -28.99
C LEU A 91 5.10 23.94 -28.81
N ASN A 92 5.55 23.64 -27.59
CA ASN A 92 6.38 22.46 -27.33
C ASN A 92 5.51 21.19 -27.36
N PRO A 93 5.67 20.30 -28.35
CA PRO A 93 4.85 19.10 -28.48
C PRO A 93 5.09 18.09 -27.33
N ILE A 94 6.26 18.15 -26.69
CA ILE A 94 6.67 17.28 -25.58
C ILE A 94 6.76 18.06 -24.26
N CYS A 95 5.88 19.05 -24.08
CA CYS A 95 5.86 19.88 -22.89
C CYS A 95 5.79 19.01 -21.62
N ARG A 96 6.73 19.19 -20.70
CA ARG A 96 6.80 18.48 -19.42
C ARG A 96 5.58 18.72 -18.51
N TYR A 97 4.84 19.78 -18.77
CA TYR A 97 3.63 20.15 -18.04
C TYR A 97 2.38 19.67 -18.78
N TYR A 98 1.29 19.45 -18.04
CA TYR A 98 0.03 19.06 -18.65
C TYR A 98 -0.71 20.30 -19.20
N HIS A 99 -1.36 20.15 -20.34
CA HIS A 99 -2.26 21.16 -20.90
C HIS A 99 -3.71 20.81 -20.59
N GLN A 100 -4.06 19.53 -20.65
CA GLN A 100 -5.42 19.05 -20.40
C GLN A 100 -5.48 18.19 -19.14
N LYS A 101 -6.66 18.13 -18.50
CA LYS A 101 -6.88 17.27 -17.32
C LYS A 101 -6.59 15.79 -17.63
N GLY A 102 -6.82 15.33 -18.86
CA GLY A 102 -6.51 13.97 -19.30
C GLY A 102 -5.01 13.65 -19.40
N GLU A 103 -4.14 14.65 -19.43
CA GLU A 103 -2.68 14.47 -19.36
C GLU A 103 -2.15 14.52 -17.93
N ARG A 104 -2.92 15.10 -17.00
CA ARG A 104 -2.48 15.34 -15.63
C ARG A 104 -2.12 14.03 -14.93
N ARG A 105 -1.02 14.06 -14.18
CA ARG A 105 -0.54 12.94 -13.39
C ARG A 105 -0.45 13.32 -11.91
N ARG A 106 -0.99 12.49 -11.02
CA ARG A 106 -0.71 12.58 -9.58
C ARG A 106 0.67 12.02 -9.28
N VAL A 107 1.41 12.72 -8.42
CA VAL A 107 2.76 12.30 -8.01
C VAL A 107 2.66 11.16 -7.01
N TYR A 108 3.13 9.98 -7.41
CA TYR A 108 2.99 8.73 -6.64
C TYR A 108 3.63 8.80 -5.24
N LYS A 109 4.78 9.50 -5.09
CA LYS A 109 5.45 9.65 -3.79
C LYS A 109 4.62 10.42 -2.74
N TYR A 110 3.62 11.19 -3.17
CA TYR A 110 2.72 11.91 -2.27
C TYR A 110 1.41 11.17 -2.05
N LYS A 111 0.89 10.51 -3.10
CA LYS A 111 -0.31 9.70 -3.03
C LYS A 111 -0.07 8.40 -3.79
N LYS A 112 0.00 7.28 -3.07
CA LYS A 112 0.07 5.95 -3.67
C LYS A 112 -1.25 5.62 -4.37
N TYR A 113 -1.18 5.03 -5.56
CA TYR A 113 -2.32 4.56 -6.34
C TYR A 113 -1.89 3.36 -7.21
N SER A 114 -2.80 2.45 -7.50
CA SER A 114 -2.58 1.32 -8.39
C SER A 114 -2.34 1.77 -9.82
N HIS A 115 -1.48 1.04 -10.53
CA HIS A 115 -1.29 1.15 -11.99
C HIS A 115 -2.53 0.67 -12.78
N ASN A 116 -3.51 0.06 -12.13
CA ASN A 116 -4.78 -0.28 -12.76
C ASN A 116 -5.62 0.98 -13.01
N PHE A 117 -6.25 1.06 -14.19
CA PHE A 117 -7.08 2.19 -14.56
C PHE A 117 -8.40 2.19 -13.76
N CYS A 118 -8.81 3.36 -13.27
CA CYS A 118 -10.06 3.54 -12.56
C CYS A 118 -11.24 3.32 -13.50
N PRO A 119 -12.20 2.43 -13.17
CA PRO A 119 -13.35 2.17 -14.02
C PRO A 119 -14.27 3.40 -14.17
N GLN A 120 -14.16 4.37 -13.27
CA GLN A 120 -14.96 5.60 -13.25
C GLN A 120 -14.09 6.86 -13.41
N ALA A 121 -12.93 6.78 -14.07
CA ALA A 121 -11.95 7.87 -14.12
C ALA A 121 -12.53 9.25 -14.51
N SER A 122 -13.53 9.29 -15.41
CA SER A 122 -14.15 10.54 -15.88
C SER A 122 -15.11 11.17 -14.86
N GLN A 123 -15.66 10.40 -13.93
CA GLN A 123 -16.67 10.83 -12.95
C GLN A 123 -16.31 10.37 -11.53
N CYS A 124 -15.02 10.12 -11.27
CA CYS A 124 -14.57 9.56 -10.01
C CYS A 124 -14.82 10.56 -8.88
N SER A 125 -15.65 10.17 -7.91
CA SER A 125 -15.95 10.96 -6.70
C SER A 125 -14.73 11.19 -5.83
N ASP A 126 -13.78 10.25 -5.86
CA ASP A 126 -12.60 10.28 -5.00
C ASP A 126 -11.51 11.21 -5.54
N LEU A 127 -11.63 11.68 -6.80
CA LEU A 127 -10.71 12.64 -7.42
C LEU A 127 -9.23 12.26 -7.19
N ASP A 128 -8.48 13.11 -6.48
CA ASP A 128 -7.08 12.88 -6.18
C ASP A 128 -6.83 11.79 -5.13
N GLN A 129 -7.85 11.45 -4.34
CA GLN A 129 -7.81 10.42 -3.31
C GLN A 129 -8.05 9.00 -3.84
N CYS A 130 -8.48 8.86 -5.11
CA CYS A 130 -8.71 7.55 -5.72
C CYS A 130 -7.46 6.67 -5.68
N GLU A 131 -7.64 5.40 -5.35
CA GLU A 131 -6.58 4.40 -5.28
C GLU A 131 -6.20 3.81 -6.65
N PHE A 132 -6.84 4.24 -7.73
CA PHE A 132 -6.59 3.74 -9.10
C PHE A 132 -6.11 4.88 -10.00
N SER A 133 -5.38 4.55 -11.08
CA SER A 133 -4.90 5.52 -12.06
C SER A 133 -6.06 6.13 -12.87
N HIS A 134 -6.03 7.43 -13.13
CA HIS A 134 -7.05 8.20 -13.85
C HIS A 134 -6.62 8.60 -15.26
N THR A 135 -5.32 8.57 -15.55
CA THR A 135 -4.78 8.92 -16.86
C THR A 135 -3.78 7.88 -17.33
N ILE A 136 -3.57 7.81 -18.64
CA ILE A 136 -2.53 6.95 -19.22
C ILE A 136 -1.15 7.34 -18.67
N ASN A 137 -0.90 8.63 -18.45
CA ASN A 137 0.34 9.10 -17.83
C ASN A 137 0.53 8.58 -16.40
N GLU A 138 -0.53 8.44 -15.60
CA GLU A 138 -0.42 7.82 -14.27
C GLU A 138 0.01 6.36 -14.36
N ILE A 139 -0.49 5.62 -15.35
CA ILE A 139 -0.08 4.23 -15.58
C ILE A 139 1.36 4.16 -16.06
N LEU A 140 1.71 4.88 -17.13
CA LEU A 140 3.01 4.79 -17.79
C LEU A 140 4.18 5.22 -16.91
N TYR A 141 3.96 6.21 -16.04
CA TYR A 141 4.97 6.71 -15.11
C TYR A 141 4.75 6.19 -13.69
N HIS A 142 3.91 5.17 -13.49
CA HIS A 142 3.81 4.48 -12.22
C HIS A 142 5.16 3.78 -11.91
N PRO A 143 5.68 3.77 -10.67
CA PRO A 143 7.00 3.18 -10.37
C PRO A 143 7.18 1.72 -10.79
N LEU A 144 6.10 0.93 -10.80
CA LEU A 144 6.12 -0.46 -11.26
C LEU A 144 6.14 -0.62 -12.80
N ILE A 145 5.75 0.42 -13.55
CA ILE A 145 5.58 0.34 -15.02
C ILE A 145 6.64 1.15 -15.75
N TYR A 146 7.06 2.28 -15.18
CA TYR A 146 8.03 3.20 -15.78
C TYR A 146 9.33 2.46 -16.14
N ARG A 147 9.74 2.56 -17.41
CA ARG A 147 10.90 1.90 -18.02
C ARG A 147 10.94 0.37 -17.91
N SER A 148 9.83 -0.29 -17.57
CA SER A 148 9.76 -1.76 -17.51
C SER A 148 9.78 -2.45 -18.87
N LYS A 149 9.50 -1.72 -19.95
CA LYS A 149 9.44 -2.25 -21.32
C LYS A 149 10.39 -1.48 -22.25
N PRO A 150 11.04 -2.15 -23.20
CA PRO A 150 11.94 -1.50 -24.15
C PRO A 150 11.17 -0.59 -25.11
N CYS A 151 11.77 0.53 -25.49
CA CYS A 151 11.22 1.46 -26.45
C CYS A 151 11.34 0.91 -27.87
N PRO A 152 10.24 0.82 -28.64
CA PRO A 152 10.28 0.28 -30.00
C PRO A 152 11.09 1.17 -30.96
N TYR A 153 11.12 2.49 -30.71
CA TYR A 153 11.90 3.44 -31.52
C TYR A 153 13.40 3.23 -31.40
N MET A 154 13.90 2.81 -30.23
CA MET A 154 15.32 2.56 -30.03
C MET A 154 15.82 1.30 -30.75
N LYS A 155 14.92 0.36 -31.06
CA LYS A 155 15.26 -0.83 -31.85
C LYS A 155 15.38 -0.54 -33.35
N ASN A 156 14.55 0.38 -33.87
CA ASN A 156 14.36 0.53 -35.32
C ASN A 156 14.93 1.84 -35.88
N GLU A 157 14.79 2.95 -35.16
CA GLU A 157 15.03 4.30 -35.69
C GLU A 157 16.21 5.01 -35.02
N GLN A 158 16.78 4.44 -33.95
CA GLN A 158 17.82 5.03 -33.09
C GLN A 158 17.47 6.41 -32.47
N PHE A 159 16.27 6.91 -32.72
CA PHE A 159 15.77 8.19 -32.22
C PHE A 159 14.36 8.01 -31.65
N CYS A 160 14.16 8.41 -30.39
CA CYS A 160 12.83 8.46 -29.78
C CYS A 160 12.33 9.91 -29.72
N PRO A 161 11.14 10.23 -30.25
CA PRO A 161 10.60 11.60 -30.24
C PRO A 161 10.28 12.13 -28.85
N LEU A 162 10.12 11.24 -27.85
CA LEU A 162 9.90 11.61 -26.45
C LEU A 162 11.22 11.82 -25.68
N ALA A 163 12.36 11.42 -26.26
CA ALA A 163 13.70 11.55 -25.69
C ALA A 163 13.74 11.16 -24.20
N GLU A 164 14.21 12.05 -23.33
CA GLU A 164 14.32 11.88 -21.88
C GLU A 164 12.97 11.65 -21.17
N PHE A 165 11.86 12.10 -21.79
CA PHE A 165 10.52 11.90 -21.24
C PHE A 165 9.93 10.55 -21.60
N CYS A 166 10.58 9.70 -22.40
CA CYS A 166 10.01 8.42 -22.78
C CYS A 166 9.74 7.54 -21.53
N PRO A 167 8.51 7.02 -21.36
CA PRO A 167 8.20 6.12 -20.25
C PRO A 167 8.71 4.69 -20.48
N LEU A 168 9.26 4.40 -21.67
CA LEU A 168 9.85 3.11 -22.02
C LEU A 168 11.38 3.18 -21.89
N SER A 169 12.01 2.03 -21.67
CA SER A 169 13.47 1.96 -21.54
C SER A 169 14.15 2.22 -22.89
N HIS A 170 15.15 3.10 -22.87
CA HIS A 170 16.07 3.31 -24.00
C HIS A 170 17.36 2.51 -23.87
N GLU A 171 17.51 1.74 -22.79
CA GLU A 171 18.63 0.84 -22.64
C GLU A 171 18.48 -0.29 -23.66
N ILE A 172 19.47 -0.40 -24.53
CA ILE A 172 19.60 -1.53 -25.43
C ILE A 172 20.19 -2.64 -24.56
N LEU A 173 19.32 -3.43 -23.94
CA LEU A 173 19.76 -4.66 -23.31
C LEU A 173 20.17 -5.62 -24.42
N ASP A 174 21.43 -6.04 -24.40
CA ASP A 174 21.87 -7.21 -25.16
C ASP A 174 20.99 -8.40 -24.73
N GLU A 175 20.55 -9.22 -25.67
CA GLU A 175 19.69 -10.36 -25.41
C GLU A 175 20.31 -11.29 -24.35
N ALA A 176 21.64 -11.39 -24.35
CA ALA A 176 22.39 -12.13 -23.34
C ALA A 176 22.24 -11.52 -21.93
N GLN A 177 22.33 -10.19 -21.81
CA GLN A 177 22.22 -9.48 -20.54
C GLN A 177 20.79 -9.54 -19.99
N ALA A 178 19.77 -9.36 -20.84
CA ALA A 178 18.38 -9.48 -20.43
C ALA A 178 18.05 -10.90 -19.92
N LEU A 179 18.62 -11.93 -20.56
CA LEU A 179 18.46 -13.32 -20.13
C LEU A 179 19.14 -13.57 -18.78
N GLU A 180 20.34 -13.02 -18.57
CA GLU A 180 21.06 -13.15 -17.30
C GLU A 180 20.32 -12.45 -16.14
N GLU A 181 19.81 -11.25 -16.38
CA GLU A 181 18.99 -10.51 -15.41
C GLU A 181 17.69 -11.28 -15.08
N PHE A 182 17.04 -11.87 -16.09
CA PHE A 182 15.86 -12.69 -15.89
C PHE A 182 16.15 -13.95 -15.06
N LEU A 183 17.23 -14.68 -15.36
CA LEU A 183 17.65 -15.86 -14.61
C LEU A 183 17.99 -15.51 -13.16
N SER A 184 18.70 -14.40 -12.93
CA SER A 184 19.01 -13.89 -11.59
C SER A 184 17.74 -13.54 -10.80
N ALA A 185 16.77 -12.88 -11.44
CA ALA A 185 15.49 -12.56 -10.83
C ALA A 185 14.69 -13.83 -10.47
N HIS A 186 14.71 -14.85 -11.33
CA HIS A 186 14.03 -16.12 -11.08
C HIS A 186 14.62 -16.86 -9.87
N GLN A 187 15.95 -16.95 -9.77
CA GLN A 187 16.63 -17.55 -8.60
C GLN A 187 16.27 -16.84 -7.28
N LYS A 188 16.12 -15.50 -7.31
CA LYS A 188 15.66 -14.74 -6.14
C LYS A 188 14.22 -15.06 -5.78
N LEU A 189 13.35 -15.22 -6.78
CA LEU A 189 11.95 -15.61 -6.57
C LEU A 189 11.86 -16.98 -5.90
N ASP A 190 12.64 -17.96 -6.37
CA ASP A 190 12.69 -19.31 -5.79
C ASP A 190 13.15 -19.26 -4.33
N SER A 191 14.16 -18.44 -4.03
CA SER A 191 14.66 -18.24 -2.68
C SER A 191 13.60 -17.64 -1.75
N LEU A 192 12.83 -16.66 -2.25
CA LEU A 192 11.72 -16.05 -1.51
C LEU A 192 10.58 -17.05 -1.29
N TYR A 193 10.25 -17.87 -2.28
CA TYR A 193 9.21 -18.89 -2.17
C TYR A 193 9.57 -19.93 -1.10
N LEU A 194 10.82 -20.37 -1.06
CA LEU A 194 11.32 -21.28 -0.02
C LEU A 194 11.26 -20.63 1.37
N ALA A 195 11.64 -19.35 1.48
CA ALA A 195 11.55 -18.61 2.74
C ALA A 195 10.10 -18.50 3.24
N LEU A 196 9.15 -18.19 2.35
CA LEU A 196 7.72 -18.14 2.69
C LEU A 196 7.20 -19.50 3.16
N TYR A 197 7.58 -20.58 2.46
CA TYR A 197 7.21 -21.94 2.85
C TYR A 197 7.71 -22.31 4.26
N ASN A 198 8.95 -21.93 4.59
CA ASN A 198 9.49 -22.17 5.93
C ASN A 198 8.73 -21.39 7.01
N VAL A 199 8.44 -20.10 6.76
CA VAL A 199 7.63 -19.28 7.69
C VAL A 199 6.23 -19.87 7.89
N GLU A 200 5.59 -20.38 6.84
CA GLU A 200 4.28 -21.02 6.94
C GLU A 200 4.33 -22.27 7.83
N ASN A 201 5.38 -23.08 7.73
CA ASN A 201 5.56 -24.26 8.56
C ASN A 201 5.84 -23.91 10.02
N ASP A 202 6.68 -22.90 10.28
CA ASP A 202 6.96 -22.41 11.64
C ASP A 202 5.67 -21.91 12.33
N ILE A 203 4.80 -21.22 11.58
CA ILE A 203 3.49 -20.78 12.08
C ILE A 203 2.61 -21.99 12.41
N LYS A 204 2.56 -23.00 11.54
CA LYS A 204 1.77 -24.22 11.79
C LYS A 204 2.26 -24.98 13.02
N GLU A 205 3.58 -25.08 13.21
CA GLU A 205 4.16 -25.74 14.39
C GLU A 205 3.80 -25.00 15.68
N LYS A 206 3.92 -23.65 15.68
CA LYS A 206 3.53 -22.83 16.82
C LYS A 206 2.04 -22.93 17.15
N LEU A 207 1.17 -22.91 16.14
CA LEU A 207 -0.27 -23.09 16.33
C LEU A 207 -0.58 -24.45 16.94
N LYS A 208 0.11 -25.51 16.51
CA LYS A 208 -0.05 -26.84 17.10
C LYS A 208 0.37 -26.87 18.57
N ILE A 209 1.49 -26.23 18.91
CA ILE A 209 1.94 -26.12 20.32
C ILE A 209 0.90 -25.36 21.16
N GLU A 210 0.34 -24.27 20.63
CA GLU A 210 -0.74 -23.54 21.31
C GLU A 210 -2.00 -24.40 21.46
N GLU A 211 -2.42 -25.13 20.44
CA GLU A 211 -3.55 -26.07 20.51
C GLU A 211 -3.33 -27.14 21.58
N ASP A 212 -2.16 -27.80 21.58
CA ASP A 212 -1.78 -28.80 22.58
C ASP A 212 -1.77 -28.21 24.01
N TYR A 213 -1.27 -26.97 24.17
CA TYR A 213 -1.31 -26.26 25.45
C TYR A 213 -2.74 -25.92 25.89
N MET A 214 -3.60 -25.49 24.97
CA MET A 214 -5.01 -25.18 25.25
C MET A 214 -5.82 -26.43 25.61
N GLU A 215 -5.54 -27.59 24.99
CA GLU A 215 -6.14 -28.87 25.39
C GLU A 215 -5.73 -29.30 26.80
N GLN A 216 -4.48 -29.03 27.20
CA GLN A 216 -3.98 -29.31 28.54
C GLN A 216 -4.55 -28.34 29.60
N THR A 217 -4.89 -27.09 29.22
CA THR A 217 -5.31 -26.03 30.15
C THR A 217 -6.82 -25.73 30.17
N ARG A 218 -7.62 -26.33 29.27
CA ARG A 218 -9.09 -26.24 29.33
C ARG A 218 -9.76 -27.41 30.06
N CYS A 219 -10.78 -27.11 30.86
CA CYS A 219 -11.68 -28.10 31.43
C CYS A 219 -12.53 -28.72 30.31
N GLN A 220 -13.02 -29.95 30.49
CA GLN A 220 -13.85 -30.66 29.50
C GLN A 220 -15.12 -29.90 29.08
N CYS A 221 -15.59 -28.94 29.88
CA CYS A 221 -16.70 -28.05 29.53
C CYS A 221 -16.30 -26.84 28.66
N GLY A 222 -15.02 -26.69 28.31
CA GLY A 222 -14.50 -25.61 27.47
C GLY A 222 -14.04 -24.35 28.20
N TYR A 223 -14.16 -24.30 29.53
CA TYR A 223 -13.73 -23.17 30.38
C TYR A 223 -12.33 -23.38 30.94
N ASP A 224 -11.65 -22.29 31.28
CA ASP A 224 -10.32 -22.32 31.90
C ASP A 224 -10.36 -23.01 33.28
N LYS A 225 -9.28 -23.72 33.60
CA LYS A 225 -9.14 -24.52 34.81
C LYS A 225 -8.62 -23.67 35.97
N ASP A 226 -9.34 -23.66 37.08
CA ASP A 226 -8.96 -22.95 38.32
C ASP A 226 -8.61 -23.92 39.48
N TYR A 227 -8.95 -25.21 39.35
CA TYR A 227 -8.88 -26.21 40.40
C TYR A 227 -8.27 -27.54 39.91
N LEU A 228 -7.46 -28.22 40.73
CA LEU A 228 -6.94 -29.57 40.47
C LEU A 228 -7.66 -30.60 41.36
N ARG A 229 -8.07 -31.75 40.81
CA ARG A 229 -8.78 -32.83 41.53
C ARG A 229 -7.82 -33.88 42.12
N ASP A 230 -7.87 -34.09 43.43
CA ASP A 230 -7.21 -35.20 44.15
C ASP A 230 -8.08 -36.47 44.12
N PRO A 231 -7.53 -37.68 43.99
CA PRO A 231 -6.14 -38.02 43.68
C PRO A 231 -5.85 -38.21 42.20
N CYS A 232 -6.81 -37.92 41.32
CA CYS A 232 -6.65 -38.23 39.90
C CYS A 232 -5.83 -37.20 39.10
N GLY A 233 -5.46 -36.06 39.70
CA GLY A 233 -4.64 -35.03 39.05
C GLY A 233 -5.29 -34.32 37.85
N HIS A 234 -6.61 -34.44 37.67
CA HIS A 234 -7.32 -33.79 36.56
C HIS A 234 -7.80 -32.40 36.98
N ALA A 235 -7.57 -31.39 36.16
CA ALA A 235 -7.99 -30.02 36.48
C ALA A 235 -9.40 -29.68 35.93
N ALA A 236 -10.13 -28.80 36.63
CA ALA A 236 -11.49 -28.41 36.33
C ALA A 236 -11.72 -26.90 36.51
N CYS A 237 -12.72 -26.34 35.80
CA CYS A 237 -13.19 -24.97 36.04
C CYS A 237 -14.03 -24.87 37.33
N SER A 238 -14.30 -23.64 37.76
CA SER A 238 -15.12 -23.34 38.95
C SER A 238 -16.52 -23.96 38.96
N GLU A 239 -17.16 -24.11 37.81
CA GLU A 239 -18.49 -24.73 37.72
C GLU A 239 -18.43 -26.27 37.69
N CYS A 240 -17.50 -26.84 36.91
CA CYS A 240 -17.33 -28.29 36.87
C CYS A 240 -16.77 -28.85 38.18
N PHE A 241 -16.19 -28.01 39.04
CA PHE A 241 -15.76 -28.34 40.39
C PHE A 241 -16.89 -28.85 41.30
N SER A 242 -18.10 -28.30 41.18
CA SER A 242 -19.21 -28.63 42.10
C SER A 242 -19.68 -30.10 42.01
N ASN A 243 -19.24 -30.85 40.98
CA ASN A 243 -19.51 -32.28 40.88
C ASN A 243 -18.49 -33.10 41.70
N PRO A 244 -18.91 -34.03 42.57
CA PRO A 244 -17.99 -34.87 43.36
C PRO A 244 -17.24 -35.94 42.54
N ILE A 245 -17.63 -36.15 41.28
CA ILE A 245 -17.05 -37.17 40.39
C ILE A 245 -16.24 -36.48 39.29
N CYS A 246 -14.99 -36.92 39.09
CA CYS A 246 -14.14 -36.44 38.01
C CYS A 246 -14.68 -36.89 36.65
N LYS A 247 -14.94 -35.94 35.74
CA LYS A 247 -15.49 -36.28 34.40
C LYS A 247 -14.51 -37.05 33.49
N TYR A 248 -13.21 -36.97 33.75
CA TYR A 248 -12.19 -37.68 32.97
C TYR A 248 -12.04 -39.15 33.39
N CYS A 249 -11.85 -39.42 34.68
CA CYS A 249 -11.55 -40.77 35.19
C CYS A 249 -12.69 -41.42 36.00
N ARG A 250 -13.76 -40.67 36.30
CA ARG A 250 -14.93 -41.10 37.09
C ARG A 250 -14.65 -41.47 38.55
N ASN A 251 -13.47 -41.14 39.07
CA ASN A 251 -13.17 -41.28 40.50
C ASN A 251 -13.90 -40.20 41.31
N GLU A 252 -14.27 -40.55 42.55
CA GLU A 252 -14.65 -39.58 43.57
C GLU A 252 -13.42 -38.76 43.96
N THR A 253 -13.55 -37.44 43.90
CA THR A 253 -12.39 -36.54 44.02
C THR A 253 -12.75 -35.25 44.72
N ILE A 254 -11.81 -34.69 45.47
CA ILE A 254 -11.90 -33.36 46.08
C ILE A 254 -10.95 -32.45 45.29
N ALA A 255 -11.35 -31.22 44.96
CA ALA A 255 -10.45 -30.30 44.26
C ALA A 255 -9.84 -29.28 45.20
N TYR A 256 -8.59 -28.93 44.93
CA TYR A 256 -7.87 -27.84 45.56
C TYR A 256 -7.57 -26.77 44.50
N LYS A 257 -7.63 -25.50 44.94
CA LYS A 257 -7.33 -24.37 44.09
C LYS A 257 -5.85 -24.39 43.72
N ILE A 258 -5.53 -24.21 42.44
CA ILE A 258 -4.15 -24.11 41.99
C ILE A 258 -3.73 -22.66 42.20
N ASN A 259 -2.76 -22.43 43.09
CA ASN A 259 -2.08 -21.14 43.18
C ASN A 259 -0.80 -21.26 42.34
N PHE A 260 -0.72 -20.53 41.24
CA PHE A 260 0.54 -20.32 40.53
C PHE A 260 1.19 -19.07 41.17
N ASP A 261 2.23 -19.27 41.96
CA ASP A 261 3.18 -18.21 42.31
C ASP A 261 4.09 -17.90 41.10
#